data_AF-A5DN44-F1
#
_entry.id   AF-A5DN44-F1
#
_cell.length_a   1.000
_cell.length_b   1.000
_cell.length_c   1.000
_cell.angle_alpha   90.00
_cell.angle_beta   90.00
_cell.angle_gamma   90.00
#
_symmetry.space_group_name_H-M   'P 1'
#
loop_
_entity.id
_entity.type
_entity.pdbx_description
1 polymer ?
#
loop_
_entity_poly.entity_id
_entity_poly.type
_entity_poly.pdbx_seq_one_letter_code
_entity_poly.pdbx_strand_id
1 'polypeptide(L)'
;MDYTNIRTQAISSTNVANDPQWKLISRLVEAETVLANDENPDFDNHLKAIHADSNFPKTRHNENQLQWYMRILYYDLFTDYHSLFAPIVSTPKLLDLVSKKLTVITNVPDNISLDPQLYHALLDPIFVKMAHYVILADGDFRRQGIIARLKELMPPMDPITSKCLQLVGERKFVPLDLWSHAMEVFDAPITRRLIKSHRSVLRYNHIETNISCLPRYYDNITIEKLPQLFNEDIANLESVVNSMIVSGKLPDGTRIDQLQNIIEFRDSRPASTNAKSARVCKMVDAITRMIE
;
A
#
# COMPACT_ATOMS: atom_id res chain seq x y z
N MET A 1 16.97 -6.98 -3.35
CA MET A 1 18.14 -6.08 -3.41
C MET A 1 18.31 -5.53 -2.00
N ASP A 2 19.50 -5.55 -1.41
CA ASP A 2 19.65 -5.12 -0.01
C ASP A 2 19.77 -3.60 0.08
N TYR A 3 18.62 -2.93 0.14
CA TYR A 3 18.52 -1.48 0.25
C TYR A 3 19.13 -0.93 1.54
N THR A 4 19.28 -1.75 2.58
CA THR A 4 19.92 -1.34 3.84
C THR A 4 21.41 -1.06 3.62
N ASN A 5 22.08 -1.93 2.86
CA ASN A 5 23.48 -1.75 2.51
C ASN A 5 23.70 -0.57 1.56
N ILE A 6 22.84 -0.38 0.57
CA ILE A 6 22.90 0.77 -0.36
C ILE A 6 22.71 2.09 0.41
N ARG A 7 21.74 2.13 1.32
CA ARG A 7 21.47 3.29 2.17
C ARG A 7 22.61 3.56 3.15
N THR A 8 23.17 2.52 3.76
CA THR A 8 24.34 2.64 4.66
C THR A 8 25.58 3.13 3.92
N GLN A 9 25.83 2.64 2.70
CA GLN A 9 26.95 3.07 1.86
C GLN A 9 26.80 4.53 1.42
N ALA A 10 25.60 4.94 0.99
CA ALA A 10 25.29 6.33 0.66
C ALA A 10 25.44 7.29 1.85
N ILE A 11 25.35 6.78 3.08
CA ILE A 11 25.48 7.52 4.35
C ILE A 11 26.87 7.26 5.01
N SER A 12 27.85 6.66 4.31
CA SER A 12 29.23 6.45 4.81
C SER A 12 30.25 7.25 3.98
N SER A 13 31.44 7.68 4.42
CA SER A 13 32.07 7.84 5.74
C SER A 13 33.00 9.08 5.74
N THR A 14 32.73 10.07 4.87
CA THR A 14 33.51 11.33 4.82
C THR A 14 32.61 12.56 4.89
N ASN A 15 31.41 12.51 4.28
CA ASN A 15 30.43 13.60 4.32
C ASN A 15 29.68 13.68 5.67
N VAL A 16 29.36 12.52 6.28
CA VAL A 16 28.61 12.46 7.55
C VAL A 16 29.41 12.95 8.76
N ALA A 17 30.74 12.82 8.74
CA ALA A 17 31.58 13.29 9.84
C ALA A 17 31.49 14.82 10.02
N ASN A 18 31.35 15.55 8.91
CA ASN A 18 31.55 17.01 8.87
C ASN A 18 30.29 17.82 8.55
N ASP A 19 29.25 17.23 7.95
CA ASP A 19 28.02 17.94 7.58
C ASP A 19 26.85 17.63 8.53
N PRO A 20 26.29 18.63 9.25
CA PRO A 20 25.13 18.47 10.13
C PRO A 20 23.88 17.91 9.43
N GLN A 21 23.68 18.19 8.14
CA GLN A 21 22.55 17.70 7.37
C GLN A 21 22.63 16.20 7.16
N TRP A 22 23.82 15.71 6.83
CA TRP A 22 24.08 14.28 6.70
C TRP A 22 23.93 13.53 8.04
N LYS A 23 24.33 14.13 9.16
CA LYS A 23 24.09 13.57 10.50
C LYS A 23 22.60 13.42 10.80
N LEU A 24 21.79 14.41 10.41
CA LEU A 24 20.33 14.33 10.58
C LEU A 24 19.70 13.24 9.72
N ILE A 25 20.14 13.09 8.47
CA ILE A 25 19.68 12.00 7.61
C ILE A 25 20.04 10.64 8.25
N SER A 26 21.27 10.46 8.74
CA SER A 26 21.68 9.24 9.45
C SER A 26 20.77 8.95 10.65
N ARG A 27 20.51 9.96 11.50
CA ARG A 27 19.61 9.83 12.65
C ARG A 27 18.20 9.43 12.25
N LEU A 28 17.67 9.95 11.13
CA LEU A 28 16.37 9.53 10.61
C LEU A 28 16.39 8.08 10.14
N VAL A 29 17.46 7.63 9.47
CA VAL A 29 17.61 6.22 9.07
C VAL A 29 17.69 5.31 10.30
N GLU A 30 18.48 5.67 11.30
CA GLU A 30 18.59 4.94 12.57
C GLU A 30 17.25 4.88 13.31
N ALA A 31 16.47 5.97 13.30
CA ALA A 31 15.14 6.00 13.89
C ALA A 31 14.17 5.00 13.23
N GLU A 32 14.36 4.64 11.96
CA GLU A 32 13.57 3.56 11.34
C GLU A 32 13.85 2.22 12.00
N THR A 33 15.11 1.92 12.30
CA THR A 33 15.50 0.68 13.00
C THR A 33 14.94 0.66 14.42
N VAL A 34 15.02 1.78 15.15
CA VAL A 34 14.41 1.93 16.48
C VAL A 34 12.91 1.67 16.42
N LEU A 35 12.22 2.23 15.41
CA LEU A 35 10.79 1.98 15.19
C LEU A 35 10.52 0.53 14.77
N ALA A 36 11.36 -0.10 13.95
CA ALA A 36 11.14 -1.47 13.51
C ALA A 36 11.29 -2.48 14.65
N ASN A 37 12.24 -2.25 15.56
CA ASN A 37 12.56 -3.16 16.64
C ASN A 37 11.77 -2.90 17.94
N ASP A 38 10.98 -1.83 17.97
CA ASP A 38 10.24 -1.39 19.17
C ASP A 38 11.16 -1.08 20.35
N GLU A 39 12.34 -0.53 20.06
CA GLU A 39 13.38 -0.27 21.06
C GLU A 39 13.10 0.99 21.90
N ASN A 40 12.09 1.78 21.53
CA ASN A 40 11.74 3.01 22.23
C ASN A 40 10.21 3.14 22.44
N PRO A 41 9.71 3.00 23.68
CA PRO A 41 8.29 3.16 23.99
C PRO A 41 7.78 4.60 23.81
N ASP A 42 8.67 5.59 23.78
CA ASP A 42 8.39 7.01 23.56
C ASP A 42 8.99 7.50 22.23
N PHE A 43 8.68 6.75 21.17
CA PHE A 43 9.18 7.05 19.83
C PHE A 43 8.71 8.41 19.30
N ASP A 44 7.54 8.89 19.72
CA ASP A 44 7.05 10.22 19.35
C ASP A 44 7.98 11.33 19.85
N ASN A 45 8.40 11.29 21.12
CA ASN A 45 9.36 12.26 21.64
C ASN A 45 10.75 12.10 21.01
N HIS A 46 11.15 10.87 20.66
CA HIS A 46 12.38 10.64 19.90
C HIS A 46 12.36 11.33 18.53
N LEU A 47 11.28 11.19 17.76
CA LEU A 47 11.12 11.89 16.48
C LEU A 47 11.03 13.41 16.65
N LYS A 48 10.30 13.89 17.67
CA LYS A 48 10.21 15.31 17.98
C LYS A 48 11.57 15.92 18.31
N ALA A 49 12.45 15.17 18.99
CA ALA A 49 13.82 15.62 19.28
C ALA A 49 14.67 15.75 18.01
N ILE A 50 14.47 14.89 17.00
CA ILE A 50 15.12 15.04 15.68
C ILE A 50 14.57 16.28 14.96
N HIS A 51 13.25 16.49 14.97
CA HIS A 51 12.61 17.65 14.33
C HIS A 51 12.96 18.98 15.01
N ALA A 52 13.26 18.97 16.31
CA ALA A 52 13.66 20.16 17.07
C ALA A 52 15.09 20.62 16.79
N ASP A 53 15.91 19.80 16.13
CA ASP A 53 17.30 20.13 15.78
C ASP A 53 17.35 21.42 14.94
N SER A 54 18.32 22.30 15.24
CA SER A 54 18.46 23.58 14.56
C SER A 54 18.75 23.43 13.06
N ASN A 55 19.32 22.30 12.65
CA ASN A 55 19.65 22.02 11.25
C ASN A 55 18.49 21.39 10.47
N PHE A 56 17.38 21.04 11.14
CA PHE A 56 16.21 20.49 10.48
C PHE A 56 15.42 21.60 9.74
N PRO A 57 14.96 21.38 8.49
CA PRO A 57 14.28 22.41 7.70
C PRO A 57 12.92 22.80 8.28
N LYS A 58 12.83 24.00 8.87
CA LYS A 58 11.58 24.53 9.47
C LYS A 58 10.61 25.16 8.47
N THR A 59 11.12 25.66 7.34
CA THR A 59 10.33 26.39 6.32
C THR A 59 10.67 25.91 4.91
N ARG A 60 9.68 25.87 4.02
CA ARG A 60 9.82 25.41 2.63
C ARG A 60 10.59 26.35 1.69
N HIS A 61 11.03 27.52 2.16
CA HIS A 61 11.69 28.51 1.31
C HIS A 61 13.18 28.18 1.14
N ASN A 62 13.64 28.12 -0.12
CA ASN A 62 15.04 27.89 -0.51
C ASN A 62 15.64 26.57 0.00
N GLU A 63 14.83 25.51 0.06
CA GLU A 63 15.31 24.21 0.52
C GLU A 63 16.25 23.57 -0.51
N ASN A 64 17.37 23.04 -0.01
CA ASN A 64 18.27 22.22 -0.81
C ASN A 64 17.75 20.78 -0.92
N GLN A 65 18.41 19.98 -1.76
CA GLN A 65 18.04 18.59 -1.99
C GLN A 65 18.00 17.74 -0.71
N LEU A 66 19.00 17.89 0.18
CA LEU A 66 19.11 17.12 1.42
C LEU A 66 17.99 17.45 2.40
N GLN A 67 17.57 18.71 2.47
CA GLN A 67 16.44 19.15 3.30
C GLN A 67 15.13 18.49 2.85
N TRP A 68 14.93 18.29 1.55
CA TRP A 68 13.78 17.54 1.05
C TRP A 68 13.82 16.07 1.44
N TYR A 69 14.99 15.43 1.35
CA TYR A 69 15.13 14.06 1.86
C TYR A 69 14.84 13.97 3.35
N MET A 70 15.32 14.91 4.17
CA MET A 70 15.00 14.94 5.60
C MET A 70 13.49 15.05 5.84
N ARG A 71 12.78 15.91 5.10
CA ARG A 71 11.32 16.04 5.22
C ARG A 71 10.61 14.75 4.85
N ILE A 72 10.98 14.13 3.73
CA ILE A 72 10.36 12.90 3.26
C ILE A 72 10.59 11.78 4.28
N LEU A 73 11.84 11.58 4.71
CA LEU A 73 12.21 10.56 5.70
C LEU A 73 11.51 10.78 7.05
N TYR A 74 11.51 12.02 7.55
CA TYR A 74 10.81 12.36 8.78
C TYR A 74 9.31 12.07 8.66
N TYR A 75 8.68 12.52 7.57
CA TYR A 75 7.25 12.31 7.35
C TYR A 75 6.90 10.82 7.18
N ASP A 76 7.77 10.07 6.51
CA ASP A 76 7.66 8.62 6.36
C ASP A 76 7.60 7.94 7.74
N LEU A 77 8.57 8.21 8.62
CA LEU A 77 8.62 7.67 9.99
C LEU A 77 7.45 8.13 10.86
N PHE A 78 7.15 9.43 10.80
CA PHE A 78 6.05 10.03 11.55
C PHE A 78 4.72 9.37 11.18
N THR A 79 4.46 9.22 9.88
CA THR A 79 3.21 8.61 9.41
C THR A 79 3.17 7.11 9.69
N ASP A 80 4.29 6.39 9.62
CA ASP A 80 4.36 4.98 10.02
C ASP A 80 4.01 4.81 11.50
N TYR A 81 4.66 5.56 12.40
CA TYR A 81 4.36 5.49 13.82
C TYR A 81 2.89 5.80 14.10
N HIS A 82 2.39 6.96 13.68
CA HIS A 82 1.03 7.39 14.03
C HIS A 82 -0.07 6.59 13.34
N SER A 83 0.21 5.92 12.21
CA SER A 83 -0.80 5.16 11.48
C SER A 83 -0.74 3.65 11.74
N LEU A 84 0.37 3.13 12.27
CA LEU A 84 0.59 1.69 12.45
C LEU A 84 0.84 1.26 13.90
N PHE A 85 1.51 2.10 14.71
CA PHE A 85 2.08 1.67 16.00
C PHE A 85 1.75 2.56 17.19
N ALA A 86 1.20 3.76 16.98
CA ALA A 86 0.77 4.61 18.09
C ALA A 86 -0.31 3.90 18.92
N PRO A 87 -0.37 4.12 20.25
CA PRO A 87 -1.27 3.36 21.14
C PRO A 87 -2.75 3.44 20.79
N ILE A 88 -3.17 4.50 20.09
CA ILE A 88 -4.55 4.72 19.65
C ILE A 88 -4.93 3.92 18.39
N VAL A 89 -3.96 3.29 17.72
CA VAL A 89 -4.18 2.58 16.45
C VAL A 89 -4.74 1.18 16.73
N SER A 90 -6.04 1.00 16.47
CA SER A 90 -6.70 -0.31 16.55
C SER A 90 -6.58 -1.11 15.24
N THR A 91 -6.61 -0.44 14.10
CA THR A 91 -6.58 -1.06 12.76
C THR A 91 -5.80 -0.19 11.78
N PRO A 92 -4.77 -0.72 11.10
CA PRO A 92 -3.93 0.06 10.20
C PRO A 92 -4.67 0.42 8.89
N LYS A 93 -4.79 1.72 8.60
CA LYS A 93 -5.37 2.24 7.35
C LYS A 93 -4.30 2.38 6.27
N LEU A 94 -3.89 1.26 5.69
CA LEU A 94 -2.70 1.17 4.84
C LEU A 94 -2.78 2.02 3.56
N LEU A 95 -3.93 2.11 2.90
CA LEU A 95 -4.07 2.91 1.68
C LEU A 95 -4.09 4.42 1.95
N ASP A 96 -4.61 4.84 3.11
CA ASP A 96 -4.52 6.24 3.53
C ASP A 96 -3.06 6.62 3.80
N LEU A 97 -2.31 5.71 4.43
CA LEU A 97 -0.88 5.88 4.70
C LEU A 97 -0.07 6.00 3.39
N VAL A 98 -0.27 5.09 2.44
CA VAL A 98 0.38 5.16 1.12
C VAL A 98 0.01 6.47 0.40
N SER A 99 -1.27 6.85 0.42
CA SER A 99 -1.72 8.10 -0.22
C SER A 99 -1.01 9.31 0.37
N LYS A 100 -0.92 9.39 1.70
CA LYS A 100 -0.21 10.45 2.43
C LYS A 100 1.26 10.52 2.03
N LYS A 101 1.95 9.38 1.95
CA LYS A 101 3.37 9.31 1.56
C LYS A 101 3.59 9.76 0.11
N LEU A 102 2.76 9.25 -0.82
CA LEU A 102 2.79 9.68 -2.22
C LEU A 102 2.59 11.19 -2.36
N THR A 103 1.64 11.78 -1.64
CA THR A 103 1.44 13.25 -1.65
C THR A 103 2.69 14.00 -1.24
N VAL A 104 3.42 13.56 -0.22
CA VAL A 104 4.64 14.25 0.21
C VAL A 104 5.78 14.10 -0.80
N ILE A 105 5.99 12.89 -1.32
CA ILE A 105 7.06 12.62 -2.29
C ILE A 105 6.82 13.35 -3.62
N THR A 106 5.57 13.43 -4.06
CA THR A 106 5.22 14.05 -5.36
C THR A 106 5.08 15.58 -5.31
N ASN A 107 5.16 16.17 -4.12
CA ASN A 107 5.13 17.62 -3.91
C ASN A 107 6.53 18.24 -3.84
N VAL A 108 7.58 17.48 -4.18
CA VAL A 108 8.94 18.04 -4.33
C VAL A 108 8.89 19.02 -5.51
N PRO A 109 9.28 20.29 -5.31
CA PRO A 109 9.28 21.29 -6.38
C PRO A 109 10.17 20.89 -7.57
N ASP A 110 9.69 21.13 -8.79
CA ASP A 110 10.41 20.78 -10.03
C ASP A 110 11.79 21.45 -10.16
N ASN A 111 11.99 22.58 -9.47
CA ASN A 111 13.28 23.30 -9.45
C ASN A 111 14.34 22.62 -8.58
N ILE A 112 14.01 21.52 -7.89
CA ILE A 112 14.93 20.77 -7.04
C ILE A 112 15.31 19.48 -7.77
N SER A 113 16.48 19.50 -8.39
CA SER A 113 17.05 18.32 -9.03
C SER A 113 17.51 17.34 -7.95
N LEU A 114 16.80 16.22 -7.82
CA LEU A 114 17.22 15.13 -6.94
C LEU A 114 18.32 14.32 -7.64
N ASP A 115 19.53 14.34 -7.09
CA ASP A 115 20.59 13.37 -7.39
C ASP A 115 20.01 11.94 -7.46
N PRO A 116 20.14 11.25 -8.62
CA PRO A 116 19.56 9.94 -8.82
C PRO A 116 20.08 8.86 -7.87
N GLN A 117 21.37 8.92 -7.49
CA GLN A 117 21.95 7.90 -6.60
C GLN A 117 21.37 8.02 -5.19
N LEU A 118 21.24 9.26 -4.69
CA LEU A 118 20.60 9.54 -3.41
C LEU A 118 19.10 9.25 -3.44
N TYR A 119 18.45 9.50 -4.58
CA TYR A 119 17.04 9.18 -4.76
C TYR A 119 16.81 7.68 -4.56
N HIS A 120 17.58 6.86 -5.26
CA HIS A 120 17.48 5.40 -5.13
C HIS A 120 17.87 4.91 -3.74
N ALA A 121 18.91 5.46 -3.13
CA ALA A 121 19.34 5.04 -1.80
C ALA A 121 18.32 5.37 -0.69
N LEU A 122 17.61 6.50 -0.80
CA LEU A 122 16.73 7.00 0.27
C LEU A 122 15.25 6.75 0.02
N LEU A 123 14.78 6.76 -1.23
CA LEU A 123 13.35 6.68 -1.57
C LEU A 123 12.91 5.30 -2.06
N ASP A 124 13.77 4.53 -2.74
CA ASP A 124 13.44 3.14 -3.12
C ASP A 124 12.94 2.29 -1.94
N PRO A 125 13.55 2.34 -0.73
CA PRO A 125 13.03 1.61 0.43
C PRO A 125 11.60 2.01 0.80
N ILE A 126 11.26 3.29 0.64
CA ILE A 126 9.92 3.82 0.91
C ILE A 126 8.93 3.30 -0.13
N PHE A 127 9.31 3.28 -1.41
CA PHE A 127 8.46 2.74 -2.48
C PHE A 127 8.20 1.25 -2.32
N VAL A 128 9.23 0.46 -1.96
CA VAL A 128 9.09 -0.96 -1.64
C VAL A 128 8.15 -1.16 -0.45
N LYS A 129 8.33 -0.40 0.63
CA LYS A 129 7.43 -0.40 1.80
C LYS A 129 5.99 -0.06 1.42
N MET A 130 5.76 0.94 0.57
CA MET A 130 4.43 1.28 0.07
C MET A 130 3.83 0.17 -0.79
N ALA A 131 4.61 -0.52 -1.61
CA ALA A 131 4.16 -1.68 -2.37
C ALA A 131 3.67 -2.81 -1.44
N HIS A 132 4.42 -3.09 -0.37
CA HIS A 132 3.99 -4.05 0.65
C HIS A 132 2.67 -3.62 1.30
N TYR A 133 2.51 -2.34 1.66
CA TYR A 133 1.27 -1.83 2.26
C TYR A 133 0.06 -1.98 1.33
N VAL A 134 0.24 -1.76 0.03
CA VAL A 134 -0.85 -1.96 -0.95
C VAL A 134 -1.26 -3.42 -1.07
N ILE A 135 -0.29 -4.36 -1.00
CA ILE A 135 -0.58 -5.80 -1.00
C ILE A 135 -1.34 -6.21 0.27
N LEU A 136 -0.99 -5.62 1.41
CA LEU A 136 -1.54 -5.94 2.73
C LEU A 136 -2.84 -5.18 3.08
N ALA A 137 -3.23 -4.21 2.26
CA ALA A 137 -4.40 -3.36 2.50
C ALA A 137 -5.75 -4.11 2.40
N ASP A 138 -6.75 -3.59 3.09
CA ASP A 138 -8.15 -3.96 2.97
C ASP A 138 -8.75 -3.50 1.64
N GLY A 139 -9.80 -4.19 1.18
CA GLY A 139 -10.49 -3.93 -0.09
C GLY A 139 -11.00 -2.49 -0.17
N ASP A 140 -10.45 -1.73 -1.13
CA ASP A 140 -10.77 -0.30 -1.32
C ASP A 140 -10.71 0.04 -2.82
N PHE A 141 -11.68 0.81 -3.29
CA PHE A 141 -11.79 1.22 -4.69
C PHE A 141 -10.62 2.12 -5.15
N ARG A 142 -10.02 2.89 -4.23
CA ARG A 142 -8.88 3.79 -4.48
C ARG A 142 -7.59 3.03 -4.80
N ARG A 143 -7.50 1.76 -4.40
CA ARG A 143 -6.28 0.94 -4.51
C ARG A 143 -5.71 0.94 -5.93
N GLN A 144 -6.57 0.92 -6.96
CA GLN A 144 -6.11 0.87 -8.35
C GLN A 144 -5.44 2.15 -8.82
N GLY A 145 -5.97 3.31 -8.43
CA GLY A 145 -5.34 4.60 -8.73
C GLY A 145 -3.98 4.74 -8.03
N ILE A 146 -3.91 4.26 -6.79
CA ILE A 146 -2.66 4.23 -6.00
C ILE A 146 -1.62 3.33 -6.67
N ILE A 147 -2.00 2.11 -7.10
CA ILE A 147 -1.09 1.18 -7.79
C ILE A 147 -0.59 1.78 -9.11
N ALA A 148 -1.47 2.37 -9.91
CA ALA A 148 -1.09 2.98 -11.18
C ALA A 148 0.00 4.05 -10.97
N ARG A 149 -0.18 4.91 -9.96
CA ARG A 149 0.79 5.95 -9.60
C ARG A 149 2.10 5.37 -9.04
N LEU A 150 2.02 4.33 -8.21
CA LEU A 150 3.22 3.66 -7.68
C LEU A 150 4.04 3.01 -8.79
N LYS A 151 3.41 2.41 -9.80
CA LYS A 151 4.12 1.70 -10.89
C LYS A 151 5.08 2.59 -11.67
N GLU A 152 4.82 3.89 -11.74
CA GLU A 152 5.70 4.87 -12.40
C GLU A 152 6.95 5.19 -11.58
N LEU A 153 6.90 4.98 -10.25
CA LEU A 153 7.93 5.41 -9.30
C LEU A 153 8.68 4.24 -8.64
N MET A 154 8.14 3.03 -8.73
CA MET A 154 8.67 1.87 -8.02
C MET A 154 10.01 1.40 -8.61
N PRO A 155 10.98 1.05 -7.74
CA PRO A 155 12.19 0.37 -8.17
C PRO A 155 11.89 -1.08 -8.56
N PRO A 156 12.85 -1.80 -9.15
CA PRO A 156 12.76 -3.25 -9.34
C PRO A 156 12.52 -3.98 -8.01
N MET A 157 11.46 -4.77 -7.94
CA MET A 157 11.08 -5.55 -6.75
C MET A 157 11.42 -7.03 -6.94
N ASP A 158 11.43 -7.77 -5.84
CA ASP A 158 11.53 -9.23 -5.91
C ASP A 158 10.33 -9.83 -6.67
N PRO A 159 10.47 -11.05 -7.23
CA PRO A 159 9.43 -11.67 -8.04
C PRO A 159 8.11 -11.92 -7.30
N ILE A 160 8.16 -12.18 -6.00
CA ILE A 160 6.96 -12.50 -5.19
C ILE A 160 6.16 -11.23 -4.95
N THR A 161 6.80 -10.16 -4.49
CA THR A 161 6.17 -8.84 -4.33
C THR A 161 5.59 -8.35 -5.65
N SER A 162 6.37 -8.46 -6.73
CA SER A 162 5.93 -8.08 -8.08
C SER A 162 4.68 -8.86 -8.51
N LYS A 163 4.65 -10.17 -8.25
CA LYS A 163 3.52 -11.03 -8.61
C LYS A 163 2.27 -10.71 -7.80
N CYS A 164 2.39 -10.54 -6.48
CA CYS A 164 1.29 -10.14 -5.61
C CYS A 164 0.71 -8.80 -6.05
N LEU A 165 1.57 -7.80 -6.26
CA LEU A 165 1.14 -6.47 -6.68
C LEU A 165 0.48 -6.48 -8.07
N GLN A 166 0.97 -7.32 -8.99
CA GLN A 166 0.31 -7.54 -10.28
C GLN A 166 -1.12 -8.05 -10.09
N LEU A 167 -1.31 -9.13 -9.31
CA LEU A 167 -2.63 -9.73 -9.09
C LEU A 167 -3.59 -8.73 -8.43
N VAL A 168 -3.13 -8.02 -7.40
CA VAL A 168 -3.90 -6.98 -6.73
C VAL A 168 -4.24 -5.83 -7.68
N GLY A 169 -3.30 -5.39 -8.52
CA GLY A 169 -3.50 -4.35 -9.54
C GLY A 169 -4.42 -4.78 -10.69
N GLU A 170 -4.51 -6.07 -10.97
CA GLU A 170 -5.44 -6.61 -11.97
C GLU A 170 -6.81 -6.97 -11.37
N ARG A 171 -7.00 -6.72 -10.06
CA ARG A 171 -8.16 -7.15 -9.26
C ARG A 171 -8.43 -8.66 -9.43
N LYS A 172 -7.37 -9.45 -9.38
CA LYS A 172 -7.39 -10.91 -9.47
C LYS A 172 -7.24 -11.52 -8.09
N PHE A 173 -7.68 -12.76 -7.96
CA PHE A 173 -7.50 -13.55 -6.76
C PHE A 173 -6.01 -13.75 -6.46
N VAL A 174 -5.62 -13.51 -5.21
CA VAL A 174 -4.26 -13.76 -4.69
C VAL A 174 -4.28 -15.05 -3.86
N PRO A 175 -3.68 -16.15 -4.34
CA PRO A 175 -3.63 -17.41 -3.58
C PRO A 175 -3.05 -17.23 -2.17
N LEU A 176 -3.57 -17.98 -1.20
CA LEU A 176 -3.18 -17.87 0.21
C LEU A 176 -1.72 -18.25 0.43
N ASP A 177 -1.28 -19.31 -0.22
CA ASP A 177 0.09 -19.80 -0.31
C ASP A 177 1.04 -18.71 -0.84
N LEU A 178 0.67 -18.04 -1.94
CA LEU A 178 1.44 -16.92 -2.48
C LEU A 178 1.49 -15.73 -1.50
N TRP A 179 0.35 -15.37 -0.90
CA TRP A 179 0.28 -14.27 0.07
C TRP A 179 1.08 -14.56 1.34
N SER A 180 1.01 -15.80 1.85
CA SER A 180 1.77 -16.23 3.02
C SER A 180 3.26 -16.20 2.75
N HIS A 181 3.68 -16.68 1.57
CA HIS A 181 5.07 -16.58 1.16
C HIS A 181 5.53 -15.12 1.01
N ALA A 182 4.69 -14.25 0.46
CA ALA A 182 4.97 -12.82 0.37
C ALA A 182 5.26 -12.20 1.75
N MET A 183 4.44 -12.52 2.77
CA MET A 183 4.65 -12.03 4.13
C MET A 183 5.98 -12.48 4.76
N GLU A 184 6.50 -13.63 4.36
CA GLU A 184 7.78 -14.16 4.86
C GLU A 184 8.98 -13.49 4.18
N VAL A 185 8.85 -13.16 2.89
CA VAL A 185 9.93 -12.57 2.10
C VAL A 185 10.01 -11.05 2.19
N PHE A 186 8.94 -10.36 2.62
CA PHE A 186 8.97 -8.91 2.80
C PHE A 186 10.12 -8.50 3.73
N ASP A 187 11.03 -7.70 3.18
CA ASP A 187 12.33 -7.39 3.76
C ASP A 187 12.36 -6.05 4.51
N ALA A 188 11.46 -5.13 4.15
CA ALA A 188 11.30 -3.84 4.82
C ALA A 188 11.06 -4.01 6.35
N PRO A 189 11.93 -3.48 7.23
CA PRO A 189 11.86 -3.71 8.67
C PRO A 189 10.52 -3.31 9.30
N ILE A 190 9.98 -2.16 8.91
CA ILE A 190 8.68 -1.68 9.37
C ILE A 190 7.55 -2.62 8.92
N THR A 191 7.61 -3.16 7.70
CA THR A 191 6.64 -4.13 7.20
C THR A 191 6.67 -5.41 8.03
N ARG A 192 7.86 -5.90 8.41
CA ARG A 192 7.99 -7.08 9.28
C ARG A 192 7.37 -6.84 10.66
N ARG A 193 7.59 -5.66 11.26
CA ARG A 193 6.93 -5.27 12.51
C ARG A 193 5.41 -5.23 12.35
N LEU A 194 4.91 -4.56 11.31
CA LEU A 194 3.48 -4.51 10.97
C LEU A 194 2.86 -5.91 10.89
N ILE A 195 3.52 -6.84 10.18
CA ILE A 195 3.08 -8.22 10.05
C ILE A 195 3.00 -8.91 11.40
N LYS A 196 4.02 -8.76 12.24
CA LYS A 196 4.06 -9.38 13.57
C LYS A 196 2.95 -8.84 14.48
N SER A 197 2.73 -7.52 14.47
CA SER A 197 1.77 -6.84 15.34
C SER A 197 0.31 -7.01 14.91
N HIS A 198 0.04 -7.14 13.61
CA HIS A 198 -1.32 -7.06 13.05
C HIS A 198 -1.70 -8.27 12.18
N ARG A 199 -1.04 -9.44 12.38
CA ARG A 199 -1.19 -10.62 11.50
C ARG A 199 -2.64 -11.02 11.21
N SER A 200 -3.50 -11.03 12.23
CA SER A 200 -4.92 -11.38 12.10
C SER A 200 -5.68 -10.37 11.23
N VAL A 201 -5.47 -9.07 11.46
CA VAL A 201 -6.09 -8.01 10.66
C VAL A 201 -5.65 -8.09 9.20
N LEU A 202 -4.36 -8.30 8.95
CA LEU A 202 -3.82 -8.44 7.59
C LEU A 202 -4.38 -9.67 6.87
N ARG A 203 -4.63 -10.76 7.61
CA ARG A 203 -5.29 -11.95 7.09
C ARG A 203 -6.73 -11.66 6.68
N TYR A 204 -7.48 -10.91 7.48
CA TYR A 204 -8.83 -10.46 7.09
C TYR A 204 -8.78 -9.55 5.87
N ASN A 205 -7.82 -8.63 5.76
CA ASN A 205 -7.64 -7.77 4.59
C ASN A 205 -7.40 -8.57 3.30
N HIS A 206 -6.64 -9.67 3.38
CA HIS A 206 -6.40 -10.59 2.26
C HIS A 206 -7.70 -11.27 1.81
N ILE A 207 -8.46 -11.82 2.76
CA ILE A 207 -9.76 -12.44 2.49
C ILE A 207 -10.70 -11.41 1.85
N GLU A 208 -10.80 -10.22 2.44
CA GLU A 208 -11.66 -9.14 1.96
C GLU A 208 -11.30 -8.73 0.52
N THR A 209 -10.00 -8.56 0.24
CA THR A 209 -9.49 -8.26 -1.10
C THR A 209 -9.94 -9.33 -2.11
N ASN A 210 -9.80 -10.60 -1.77
CA ASN A 210 -10.16 -11.68 -2.68
C ASN A 210 -11.69 -11.85 -2.82
N ILE A 211 -12.47 -11.65 -1.76
CA ILE A 211 -13.94 -11.64 -1.82
C ILE A 211 -14.42 -10.53 -2.75
N SER A 212 -13.78 -9.35 -2.72
CA SER A 212 -14.11 -8.23 -3.61
C SER A 212 -13.89 -8.55 -5.11
N CYS A 213 -13.10 -9.59 -5.41
CA CYS A 213 -12.86 -10.05 -6.78
C CYS A 213 -13.94 -11.04 -7.27
N LEU A 214 -14.65 -11.73 -6.37
CA LEU A 214 -15.63 -12.77 -6.74
C LEU A 214 -16.74 -12.30 -7.68
N PRO A 215 -17.33 -11.08 -7.51
CA PRO A 215 -18.36 -10.59 -8.42
C PRO A 215 -17.95 -10.50 -9.90
N ARG A 216 -16.64 -10.53 -10.20
CA ARG A 216 -16.14 -10.51 -11.59
C ARG A 216 -16.24 -11.87 -12.28
N TYR A 217 -16.41 -12.94 -11.50
CA TYR A 217 -16.36 -14.31 -11.97
C TYR A 217 -17.65 -15.08 -11.69
N TYR A 218 -18.45 -14.63 -10.72
CA TYR A 218 -19.63 -15.32 -10.24
C TYR A 218 -20.80 -14.34 -10.08
N ASP A 219 -21.98 -14.72 -10.58
CA ASP A 219 -23.24 -14.04 -10.25
C ASP A 219 -23.71 -14.42 -8.84
N ASN A 220 -23.39 -15.65 -8.41
CA ASN A 220 -23.64 -16.15 -7.07
C ASN A 220 -22.62 -17.23 -6.69
N ILE A 221 -22.41 -17.42 -5.40
CA ILE A 221 -21.56 -18.48 -4.86
C ILE A 221 -22.21 -19.12 -3.63
N THR A 222 -22.17 -20.44 -3.54
CA THR A 222 -22.60 -21.18 -2.34
C THR A 222 -21.66 -20.89 -1.19
N ILE A 223 -22.20 -20.55 -0.02
CA ILE A 223 -21.42 -20.16 1.18
C ILE A 223 -20.45 -21.29 1.58
N GLU A 224 -20.85 -22.54 1.43
CA GLU A 224 -20.03 -23.74 1.70
C GLU A 224 -18.74 -23.85 0.86
N LYS A 225 -18.65 -23.12 -0.26
CA LYS A 225 -17.41 -23.08 -1.07
C LYS A 225 -16.38 -22.10 -0.51
N LEU A 226 -16.79 -21.12 0.29
CA LEU A 226 -15.87 -20.11 0.81
C LEU A 226 -14.78 -20.71 1.72
N PRO A 227 -15.08 -21.63 2.66
CA PRO A 227 -14.04 -22.27 3.46
C PRO A 227 -12.96 -22.97 2.62
N GLN A 228 -13.35 -23.56 1.49
CA GLN A 228 -12.42 -24.24 0.58
C GLN A 228 -11.52 -23.25 -0.18
N LEU A 229 -12.04 -22.07 -0.53
CA LEU A 229 -11.29 -21.03 -1.23
C LEU A 229 -10.35 -20.25 -0.32
N PHE A 230 -10.77 -20.04 0.94
CA PHE A 230 -10.06 -19.17 1.87
C PHE A 230 -9.32 -19.92 2.96
N ASN A 231 -9.58 -21.21 3.18
CA ASN A 231 -9.07 -21.98 4.33
C ASN A 231 -9.36 -21.26 5.65
N GLU A 232 -10.63 -20.94 5.88
CA GLU A 232 -11.12 -20.15 7.01
C GLU A 232 -12.51 -20.67 7.43
N ASP A 233 -12.89 -20.44 8.69
CA ASP A 233 -14.20 -20.86 9.19
C ASP A 233 -15.36 -20.08 8.51
N ILE A 234 -16.47 -20.78 8.29
CA ILE A 234 -17.65 -20.25 7.64
C ILE A 234 -18.24 -19.05 8.39
N ALA A 235 -18.26 -19.10 9.72
CA ALA A 235 -18.80 -18.02 10.55
C ALA A 235 -17.97 -16.72 10.39
N ASN A 236 -16.64 -16.86 10.33
CA ASN A 236 -15.74 -15.74 10.08
C ASN A 236 -15.98 -15.15 8.68
N LEU A 237 -16.11 -16.01 7.67
CA LEU A 237 -16.31 -15.60 6.28
C LEU A 237 -17.65 -14.89 6.07
N GLU A 238 -18.74 -15.39 6.65
CA GLU A 238 -20.05 -14.74 6.58
C GLU A 238 -20.02 -13.36 7.25
N SER A 239 -19.37 -13.23 8.40
CA SER A 239 -19.17 -11.95 9.08
C SER A 239 -18.39 -10.96 8.21
N VAL A 240 -17.34 -11.41 7.51
CA VAL A 240 -16.57 -10.58 6.58
C VAL A 240 -17.44 -10.12 5.41
N VAL A 241 -18.17 -11.03 4.76
CA VAL A 241 -19.07 -10.70 3.64
C VAL A 241 -20.13 -9.70 4.09
N ASN A 242 -20.76 -9.91 5.24
CA ASN A 242 -21.76 -9.00 5.79
C ASN A 242 -21.17 -7.60 6.05
N SER A 243 -19.98 -7.53 6.65
CA SER A 243 -19.26 -6.27 6.85
C SER A 243 -18.96 -5.55 5.52
N MET A 244 -18.57 -6.29 4.48
CA MET A 244 -18.32 -5.74 3.15
C MET A 244 -19.59 -5.23 2.46
N ILE A 245 -20.74 -5.89 2.66
CA ILE A 245 -22.05 -5.42 2.17
C ILE A 245 -22.41 -4.11 2.85
N VAL A 246 -22.35 -4.07 4.20
CA VAL A 246 -22.70 -2.88 4.99
C VAL A 246 -21.79 -1.69 4.65
N SER A 247 -20.51 -1.94 4.42
CA SER A 247 -19.53 -0.89 4.07
C SER A 247 -19.52 -0.51 2.58
N GLY A 248 -20.35 -1.14 1.74
CA GLY A 248 -20.41 -0.85 0.30
C GLY A 248 -19.16 -1.25 -0.49
N LYS A 249 -18.39 -2.22 0.02
CA LYS A 249 -17.20 -2.77 -0.66
C LYS A 249 -17.55 -3.80 -1.75
N LEU A 250 -18.79 -4.28 -1.76
CA LEU A 250 -19.33 -5.18 -2.78
C LEU A 250 -20.36 -4.47 -3.67
N PRO A 251 -20.67 -5.00 -4.87
CA PRO A 251 -21.63 -4.39 -5.78
C PRO A 251 -23.01 -4.16 -5.16
N ASP A 252 -23.66 -3.08 -5.59
CA ASP A 252 -24.98 -2.67 -5.09
C ASP A 252 -26.02 -3.75 -5.36
N GLY A 253 -26.64 -4.31 -4.31
CA GLY A 253 -27.58 -5.43 -4.43
C GLY A 253 -26.99 -6.78 -4.05
N THR A 254 -25.72 -6.83 -3.67
CA THR A 254 -25.12 -8.00 -3.04
C THR A 254 -25.85 -8.34 -1.74
N ARG A 255 -26.24 -9.61 -1.57
CA ARG A 255 -26.97 -10.09 -0.39
C ARG A 255 -26.65 -11.55 -0.08
N ILE A 256 -26.83 -11.92 1.18
CA ILE A 256 -26.71 -13.29 1.68
C ILE A 256 -28.12 -13.89 1.73
N ASP A 257 -28.37 -14.95 0.95
CA ASP A 257 -29.60 -15.75 1.05
C ASP A 257 -29.31 -16.97 1.91
N GLN A 258 -29.69 -16.89 3.19
CA GLN A 258 -29.48 -17.96 4.16
C GLN A 258 -30.39 -19.18 3.91
N LEU A 259 -31.52 -19.02 3.22
CA LEU A 259 -32.40 -20.15 2.91
C LEU A 259 -31.80 -21.02 1.81
N GLN A 260 -31.18 -20.39 0.81
CA GLN A 260 -30.50 -21.09 -0.28
C GLN A 260 -29.02 -21.34 -0.02
N ASN A 261 -28.48 -20.80 1.08
CA ASN A 261 -27.08 -20.90 1.48
C ASN A 261 -26.13 -20.34 0.40
N ILE A 262 -26.51 -19.23 -0.23
CA ILE A 262 -25.75 -18.55 -1.30
C ILE A 262 -25.51 -17.07 -0.99
N ILE A 263 -24.46 -16.53 -1.60
CA ILE A 263 -24.23 -15.10 -1.73
C ILE A 263 -24.53 -14.73 -3.17
N GLU A 264 -25.46 -13.81 -3.38
CA GLU A 264 -25.78 -13.27 -4.69
C GLU A 264 -25.04 -11.95 -4.90
N PHE A 265 -24.26 -11.84 -5.99
CA PHE A 265 -23.53 -10.62 -6.39
C PHE A 265 -24.29 -9.87 -7.49
N ARG A 266 -25.57 -9.58 -7.28
CA ARG A 266 -26.37 -8.87 -8.28
C ARG A 266 -25.94 -7.41 -8.32
N ASP A 267 -25.55 -6.92 -9.50
CA ASP A 267 -25.62 -5.49 -9.79
C ASP A 267 -27.11 -5.13 -9.92
N SER A 268 -27.63 -4.32 -9.00
CA SER A 268 -28.98 -3.76 -9.05
C SER A 268 -29.23 -2.84 -10.26
N ARG A 269 -28.21 -2.59 -11.07
CA ARG A 269 -28.33 -1.88 -12.34
C ARG A 269 -28.76 -2.87 -13.43
N PRO A 270 -29.94 -2.70 -14.06
CA PRO A 270 -30.27 -3.49 -15.24
C PRO A 270 -29.15 -3.28 -16.26
N ALA A 271 -28.68 -4.37 -16.88
CA ALA A 271 -27.68 -4.30 -17.93
C ALA A 271 -28.13 -3.26 -18.96
N SER A 272 -27.50 -2.08 -18.99
CA SER A 272 -27.95 -1.02 -19.88
C SER A 272 -27.68 -1.49 -21.30
N THR A 273 -28.69 -1.97 -21.99
CA THR A 273 -28.71 -2.27 -23.42
C THR A 273 -28.09 -1.10 -24.21
N ASN A 274 -28.28 0.13 -23.72
CA ASN A 274 -27.72 1.37 -24.27
C ASN A 274 -26.18 1.41 -24.32
N ALA A 275 -25.46 0.84 -23.35
CA ALA A 275 -23.99 0.85 -23.36
C ALA A 275 -23.40 -0.17 -24.36
N LYS A 276 -24.07 -1.32 -24.53
CA LYS A 276 -23.71 -2.30 -25.58
C LYS A 276 -23.99 -1.73 -26.96
N SER A 277 -25.16 -1.14 -27.18
CA SER A 277 -25.50 -0.50 -28.45
C SER A 277 -24.56 0.66 -28.80
N ALA A 278 -24.20 1.51 -27.83
CA ALA A 278 -23.25 2.60 -28.04
C ALA A 278 -21.83 2.10 -28.37
N ARG A 279 -21.39 0.99 -27.78
CA ARG A 279 -20.11 0.34 -28.14
C ARG A 279 -20.14 -0.21 -29.56
N VAL A 280 -21.24 -0.86 -29.95
CA VAL A 280 -21.43 -1.39 -31.31
C VAL A 280 -21.43 -0.25 -32.33
N CYS A 281 -22.16 0.84 -32.09
CA CYS A 281 -22.16 2.01 -32.97
C CYS A 281 -20.75 2.61 -33.13
N LYS A 282 -20.01 2.80 -32.03
CA LYS A 282 -18.63 3.30 -32.10
C LYS A 282 -17.69 2.36 -32.87
N MET A 283 -17.91 1.05 -32.78
CA MET A 283 -17.11 0.06 -33.49
C MET A 283 -17.43 0.05 -34.99
N VAL A 284 -18.71 0.18 -35.36
CA VAL A 284 -19.16 0.33 -36.74
C VAL A 284 -18.62 1.62 -37.34
N ASP A 285 -18.73 2.76 -36.64
CA ASP A 285 -18.19 4.04 -37.09
C ASP A 285 -16.67 4.00 -37.32
N ALA A 286 -15.93 3.26 -36.48
CA ALA A 286 -14.49 3.09 -36.65
C ALA A 286 -14.15 2.23 -37.87
N ILE A 287 -14.92 1.18 -38.13
CA ILE A 287 -14.75 0.33 -39.32
C ILE A 287 -15.09 1.11 -40.59
N THR A 288 -16.18 1.89 -40.60
CA THR A 288 -16.58 2.72 -41.75
C THR A 288 -15.49 3.72 -42.12
N ARG A 289 -14.87 4.39 -41.13
CA ARG A 289 -13.74 5.32 -41.36
C ARG A 289 -12.44 4.65 -41.81
N MET A 290 -12.30 3.34 -41.65
CA MET A 290 -11.14 2.58 -42.15
C MET A 290 -11.34 2.07 -43.58
N ILE A 291 -12.58 2.06 -44.07
CA ILE A 291 -12.96 1.60 -45.41
C ILE A 291 -13.00 2.79 -46.40
N GLU A 292 -13.19 4.01 -45.89
CA GLU A 292 -12.97 5.28 -46.61
C GLU A 292 -11.49 5.66 -46.68
#